data_AF-A0A9D7I486-F1
#
_entry.id   AF-A0A9D7I486-F1
#
_cell.length_a   1.000
_cell.length_b   1.000
_cell.length_c   1.000
_cell.angle_alpha   90.00
_cell.angle_beta   90.00
_cell.angle_gamma   90.00
#
_symmetry.space_group_name_H-M   'P 1'
#
loop_
_entity.id
_entity.type
_entity.pdbx_description
1 polymer ?
#
loop_
_entity_poly.entity_id
_entity_poly.type
_entity_poly.pdbx_seq_one_letter_code
_entity_poly.pdbx_strand_id
1 'polypeptide(L)'
;MAKKLRVPIPDDIAAEILFLSDRTCCVCNVRGKQVQIHHIDENPANNSIENLCILCFECHDQTMIKGGFGRKLEANQIIKYRSEWLDRVKARNNKPDEIASTPTVTGSTENVIVPTVTDEDYLYYKTYDDPDLLKDYLNKILIVHQAQLTIAQTKLGHRCDNGNEPG
;
A
#
# COMPACT_ATOMS: atom_id res chain seq x y z
N MET A 1 -3.68 25.06 33.18
CA MET A 1 -3.01 23.78 32.83
C MET A 1 -1.58 24.08 32.46
N ALA A 2 -0.61 23.30 32.95
CA ALA A 2 0.79 23.46 32.55
C ALA A 2 0.96 23.21 31.04
N LYS A 3 1.80 24.00 30.38
CA LYS A 3 2.09 23.84 28.95
C LYS A 3 2.84 22.51 28.76
N LYS A 4 2.29 21.58 27.97
CA LYS A 4 2.98 20.34 27.62
C LYS A 4 4.29 20.69 26.89
N LEU A 5 5.41 20.16 27.35
CA LEU A 5 6.70 20.26 26.65
C LEU A 5 6.57 19.51 25.33
N ARG A 6 6.84 20.19 24.21
CA ARG A 6 6.80 19.56 22.88
C ARG A 6 8.23 19.16 22.52
N VAL A 7 8.46 17.86 22.39
CA VAL A 7 9.72 17.32 21.86
C VAL A 7 9.45 16.93 20.42
N PRO A 8 10.19 17.47 19.43
CA PRO A 8 9.99 17.05 18.04
C PRO A 8 10.23 15.55 17.91
N ILE A 9 9.44 14.87 17.08
CA ILE A 9 9.68 13.47 16.74
C ILE A 9 10.97 13.44 15.90
N PRO A 10 12.00 12.65 16.28
CA PRO A 10 13.20 12.46 15.47
C PRO A 10 12.87 11.96 14.06
N ASP A 11 13.63 12.39 13.05
CA ASP A 11 13.34 12.08 11.64
C ASP A 11 13.40 10.58 11.33
N ASP A 12 14.31 9.84 11.98
CA ASP A 12 14.46 8.39 11.89
C ASP A 12 13.23 7.65 12.44
N ILE A 13 12.75 8.05 13.63
CA ILE A 13 11.53 7.50 14.24
C ILE A 13 10.29 7.82 13.39
N ALA A 14 10.20 9.04 12.86
CA ALA A 14 9.12 9.45 11.97
C ALA A 14 9.12 8.62 10.67
N ALA A 15 10.29 8.43 10.05
CA ALA A 15 10.45 7.59 8.87
C ALA A 15 10.08 6.13 9.16
N GLU A 16 10.51 5.58 10.30
CA GLU A 16 10.21 4.22 10.72
C GLU A 16 8.70 3.98 10.88
N ILE A 17 7.99 4.82 11.64
CA ILE A 17 6.54 4.60 11.82
C ILE A 17 5.75 4.79 10.52
N LEU A 18 6.18 5.71 9.66
CA LEU A 18 5.58 5.91 8.34
C LEU A 18 5.81 4.70 7.44
N PHE A 19 7.00 4.10 7.47
CA PHE A 19 7.31 2.88 6.71
C PHE A 19 6.53 1.67 7.23
N LEU A 20 6.57 1.42 8.54
CA LEU A 20 5.86 0.31 9.18
C LEU A 20 4.34 0.35 8.91
N SER A 21 3.77 1.55 8.83
CA SER A 21 2.35 1.75 8.55
C SER A 21 2.02 1.83 7.06
N ASP A 22 2.98 1.57 6.14
CA ASP A 22 2.79 1.72 4.69
C ASP A 22 2.23 3.11 4.32
N ARG A 23 2.66 4.13 5.08
CA ARG A 23 2.21 5.53 5.02
C ARG A 23 0.67 5.67 4.97
N THR A 24 -0.03 4.77 5.66
CA THR A 24 -1.48 4.60 5.56
C THR A 24 -2.10 4.69 6.96
N CYS A 25 -3.29 5.29 7.03
CA CYS A 25 -4.03 5.43 8.28
C CYS A 25 -4.40 4.05 8.85
N CYS A 26 -4.07 3.79 10.12
CA CYS A 26 -4.35 2.48 10.74
C CYS A 26 -5.84 2.22 11.03
N VAL A 27 -6.71 3.23 10.95
CA VAL A 27 -8.15 3.09 11.25
C VAL A 27 -8.95 2.72 10.01
N CYS A 28 -8.75 3.47 8.92
CA CYS A 28 -9.51 3.28 7.68
C CYS A 28 -8.72 2.55 6.59
N ASN A 29 -7.41 2.35 6.77
CA ASN A 29 -6.53 1.58 5.87
C ASN A 29 -6.52 2.07 4.41
N VAL A 30 -6.79 3.36 4.22
CA VAL A 30 -6.90 4.01 2.91
C VAL A 30 -5.57 4.56 2.46
N ARG A 31 -5.11 4.09 1.31
CA ARG A 31 -3.91 4.60 0.67
C ARG A 31 -4.14 5.96 0.02
N GLY A 32 -3.08 6.75 -0.10
CA GLY A 32 -3.10 8.04 -0.80
C GLY A 32 -3.72 9.22 -0.02
N LYS A 33 -4.33 8.98 1.15
CA LYS A 33 -4.78 10.08 2.02
C LYS A 33 -3.59 10.83 2.64
N GLN A 34 -3.78 12.12 2.89
CA GLN A 34 -2.87 12.90 3.73
C GLN A 34 -2.94 12.37 5.17
N VAL A 35 -1.78 12.16 5.78
CA VAL A 35 -1.66 11.54 7.11
C VAL A 35 -0.78 12.36 8.07
N GLN A 36 -1.00 12.15 9.35
CA GLN A 36 -0.24 12.73 10.45
C GLN A 36 0.17 11.65 11.45
N ILE A 37 1.34 11.82 12.07
CA ILE A 37 1.76 11.01 13.21
C ILE A 37 1.01 11.50 14.46
N HIS A 38 0.32 10.59 15.13
CA HIS A 38 -0.44 10.84 16.34
C HIS A 38 0.19 10.12 17.54
N HIS A 39 0.36 10.84 18.65
CA HIS A 39 0.75 10.27 19.95
C HIS A 39 -0.48 9.68 20.65
N ILE A 40 -0.49 8.36 20.83
CA ILE A 40 -1.62 7.60 21.38
C ILE A 40 -1.96 8.04 22.81
N ASP A 41 -0.96 8.35 23.62
CA ASP A 41 -1.11 8.85 24.99
C ASP A 41 -1.39 10.37 25.09
N GLU A 42 -1.54 11.05 23.94
CA GLU A 42 -1.66 12.51 23.83
C GLU A 42 -0.48 13.29 24.46
N ASN A 43 0.66 12.65 24.71
CA ASN A 43 1.87 13.28 25.25
C ASN A 43 2.90 13.55 24.13
N PRO A 44 3.07 14.81 23.69
CA PRO A 44 3.97 15.17 22.60
C PRO A 44 5.46 15.08 22.97
N ALA A 45 5.81 14.58 24.16
CA ALA A 45 7.18 14.27 24.55
C ALA A 45 7.49 12.76 24.48
N ASN A 46 6.48 11.90 24.30
CA ASN A 46 6.65 10.45 24.29
C ASN A 46 6.78 9.93 22.85
N ASN A 47 8.00 9.99 22.31
CA ASN A 47 8.30 9.58 20.94
C ASN A 47 8.65 8.08 20.81
N SER A 48 8.27 7.23 21.77
CA SER A 48 8.42 5.77 21.62
C SER A 48 7.59 5.30 20.43
N ILE A 49 8.17 4.43 19.60
CA ILE A 49 7.54 3.93 18.37
C ILE A 49 6.19 3.26 18.65
N GLU A 50 6.05 2.61 19.81
CA GLU A 50 4.83 1.95 20.28
C GLU A 50 3.72 2.97 20.61
N ASN A 51 4.09 4.19 20.98
CA ASN A 51 3.17 5.29 21.29
C ASN A 51 2.76 6.10 20.05
N LEU A 52 3.37 5.87 18.89
CA LEU A 52 3.07 6.59 17.67
C LEU A 52 2.18 5.76 16.73
N CYS A 53 1.20 6.41 16.10
CA CYS A 53 0.42 5.81 15.02
C CYS A 53 0.21 6.79 13.85
N ILE A 54 -0.19 6.27 12.70
CA ILE A 54 -0.51 7.06 11.52
C ILE A 54 -2.02 7.18 11.37
N LEU A 55 -2.53 8.42 11.34
CA LEU A 55 -3.94 8.72 11.10
C LEU A 55 -4.08 9.65 9.90
N CYS A 56 -5.11 9.43 9.06
CA CYS A 56 -5.52 10.45 8.09
C CYS A 56 -6.23 11.59 8.81
N PHE A 57 -6.32 12.77 8.19
CA PHE A 57 -6.92 13.94 8.86
C PHE A 57 -8.37 13.67 9.32
N GLU A 58 -9.18 12.97 8.54
CA GLU A 58 -10.56 12.61 8.90
C GLU A 58 -10.64 11.74 10.18
N CYS A 59 -9.81 10.70 10.29
CA CYS A 59 -9.76 9.86 11.49
C CYS A 59 -9.05 10.57 12.64
N HIS A 60 -8.08 11.43 12.35
CA HIS A 60 -7.39 12.23 13.35
C HIS A 60 -8.36 13.19 14.04
N ASP A 61 -9.26 13.84 13.29
CA ASP A 61 -10.30 14.71 13.85
C ASP A 61 -11.24 13.97 14.81
N GLN A 62 -11.45 12.67 14.61
CA GLN A 62 -12.25 11.84 15.52
C GLN A 62 -11.63 11.68 16.90
N THR A 63 -10.33 11.92 17.06
CA THR A 63 -9.65 11.98 18.37
C THR A 63 -9.92 13.29 19.11
N MET A 64 -10.41 14.31 18.41
CA MET A 64 -10.62 15.67 18.93
C MET A 64 -12.10 16.00 19.21
N ILE A 65 -13.03 15.08 18.89
CA ILE A 65 -14.46 15.28 19.09
C ILE A 65 -14.75 15.57 20.58
N LYS A 66 -15.57 16.59 20.81
CA LYS A 66 -16.10 16.96 22.13
C LYS A 66 -17.62 17.02 22.08
N GLY A 67 -18.29 16.27 22.94
CA GLY A 67 -19.75 16.20 22.99
C GLY A 67 -20.38 15.43 21.83
N GLY A 68 -21.70 15.57 21.67
CA GLY A 68 -22.48 14.84 20.66
C GLY A 68 -22.79 13.39 21.05
N PHE A 69 -23.47 12.67 20.15
CA PHE A 69 -23.84 11.26 20.32
C PHE A 69 -22.74 10.29 19.86
N GLY A 70 -21.81 10.77 19.01
CA GLY A 70 -20.72 9.96 18.48
C GLY A 70 -19.68 9.64 19.55
N ARG A 71 -19.12 8.42 19.51
CA ARG A 71 -18.02 8.03 20.39
C ARG A 71 -16.70 8.55 19.83
N LYS A 72 -15.92 9.28 20.65
CA LYS A 72 -14.57 9.72 20.30
C LYS A 72 -13.67 8.51 19.99
N LEU A 73 -12.74 8.69 19.07
CA LEU A 73 -11.68 7.73 18.80
C LEU A 73 -10.62 7.82 19.91
N GLU A 74 -10.68 6.89 20.86
CA GLU A 74 -9.85 6.87 22.07
C GLU A 74 -8.60 5.98 21.91
N ALA A 75 -7.58 6.22 22.75
CA ALA A 75 -6.31 5.49 22.74
C ALA A 75 -6.46 3.95 22.65
N ASN A 76 -7.38 3.37 23.43
CA ASN A 76 -7.62 1.91 23.43
C ASN A 76 -8.13 1.38 22.08
N GLN A 77 -8.87 2.18 21.31
CA GLN A 77 -9.29 1.81 19.96
C GLN A 77 -8.12 1.95 18.99
N ILE A 78 -7.36 3.05 19.09
CA ILE A 78 -6.19 3.32 18.26
C ILE A 78 -5.14 2.22 18.40
N ILE A 79 -4.88 1.73 19.61
CA ILE A 79 -3.96 0.61 19.86
C ILE A 79 -4.38 -0.64 19.07
N LYS A 80 -5.68 -0.98 19.10
CA LYS A 80 -6.21 -2.16 18.38
C LYS A 80 -6.05 -2.00 16.87
N TYR A 81 -6.47 -0.85 16.33
CA TYR A 81 -6.35 -0.53 14.91
C TYR A 81 -4.89 -0.52 14.44
N ARG A 82 -3.99 0.11 15.21
CA ARG A 82 -2.56 0.17 14.92
C ARG A 82 -1.96 -1.23 14.84
N SER A 83 -2.10 -2.04 15.90
CA SER A 83 -1.48 -3.37 15.94
C SER A 83 -1.94 -4.23 14.77
N GLU A 84 -3.24 -4.24 14.53
CA GLU A 84 -3.85 -5.01 13.45
C GLU A 84 -3.38 -4.55 12.06
N TRP A 85 -3.27 -3.24 11.83
CA TRP A 85 -2.76 -2.71 10.58
C TRP A 85 -1.29 -3.03 10.34
N LEU A 86 -0.43 -2.88 11.35
CA LEU A 86 1.00 -3.18 11.23
C LEU A 86 1.24 -4.66 10.93
N ASP A 87 0.46 -5.56 11.55
CA ASP A 87 0.52 -6.99 11.25
C ASP A 87 0.14 -7.28 9.79
N ARG A 88 -0.91 -6.62 9.27
CA ARG A 88 -1.30 -6.73 7.85
C ARG A 88 -0.22 -6.21 6.90
N VAL A 89 0.41 -5.07 7.21
CA VAL A 89 1.51 -4.52 6.39
C VAL A 89 2.68 -5.49 6.36
N LYS A 90 3.09 -6.00 7.52
CA LYS A 90 4.18 -6.98 7.64
C LYS A 90 3.88 -8.25 6.85
N ALA A 91 2.67 -8.80 6.98
CA ALA A 91 2.26 -9.98 6.21
C ALA A 91 2.30 -9.73 4.69
N ARG A 92 1.89 -8.55 4.22
CA ARG A 92 1.98 -8.19 2.79
C ARG A 92 3.42 -8.09 2.30
N ASN A 93 4.31 -7.52 3.09
CA ASN A 93 5.72 -7.35 2.73
C ASN A 93 6.49 -8.68 2.71
N ASN A 94 6.06 -9.68 3.48
CA ASN A 94 6.68 -11.01 3.48
C ASN A 94 6.30 -11.87 2.26
N LYS A 95 5.13 -11.65 1.64
CA LYS A 95 4.66 -12.46 0.49
C LYS A 95 5.62 -12.42 -0.71
N PRO A 96 6.17 -11.27 -1.15
CA PRO A 96 7.20 -11.22 -2.18
C PRO A 96 8.45 -12.02 -1.83
N ASP A 97 8.91 -11.97 -0.58
CA ASP A 97 10.10 -12.69 -0.12
C ASP A 97 9.88 -14.21 -0.14
N GLU A 98 8.68 -14.66 0.24
CA GLU A 98 8.27 -16.07 0.12
C GLU A 98 8.30 -16.53 -1.35
N ILE A 99 7.74 -15.73 -2.27
CA ILE A 99 7.73 -16.03 -3.71
C ILE A 99 9.17 -16.08 -4.25
N ALA A 100 10.01 -15.10 -3.91
CA ALA A 100 11.40 -15.01 -4.36
C ALA A 100 12.28 -16.14 -3.80
N SER A 101 11.92 -16.68 -2.63
CA SER A 101 12.63 -17.79 -1.98
C SER A 101 12.23 -19.17 -2.53
N THR A 102 11.22 -19.27 -3.41
CA THR A 102 10.93 -20.53 -4.10
C THR A 102 11.98 -20.78 -5.19
N PRO A 103 12.79 -21.85 -5.09
CA PRO A 103 13.76 -22.14 -6.13
C PRO A 103 13.00 -22.51 -7.42
N THR A 104 13.10 -21.67 -8.44
CA THR A 104 12.65 -21.97 -9.80
C THR A 104 13.62 -22.98 -10.43
N VAL A 105 13.70 -24.17 -9.84
CA VAL A 105 14.45 -25.30 -10.41
C VAL A 105 13.46 -26.14 -11.18
N THR A 106 13.47 -25.88 -12.49
CA THR A 106 13.14 -26.74 -13.65
C THR A 106 12.33 -25.91 -14.64
N GLY A 107 12.76 -25.92 -15.90
CA GLY A 107 11.99 -25.39 -17.01
C GLY A 107 10.75 -26.24 -17.27
N SER A 108 9.84 -26.34 -16.30
CA SER A 108 8.53 -26.94 -16.46
C SER A 108 7.55 -25.84 -16.87
N THR A 109 6.83 -26.08 -17.96
CA THR A 109 5.70 -25.28 -18.42
C THR A 109 4.45 -25.50 -17.55
N GLU A 110 4.63 -25.91 -16.29
CA GLU A 110 3.50 -26.09 -15.39
C GLU A 110 3.11 -24.74 -14.83
N ASN A 111 1.90 -24.30 -15.17
CA ASN A 111 1.31 -23.07 -14.69
C ASN A 111 1.50 -22.97 -13.17
N VAL A 112 2.27 -21.98 -12.74
CA VAL A 112 2.34 -21.56 -11.34
C VAL A 112 0.90 -21.34 -10.90
N ILE A 113 0.38 -22.20 -10.04
CA ILE A 113 -0.90 -21.98 -9.38
C ILE A 113 -0.65 -20.81 -8.42
N VAL A 114 -0.85 -19.60 -8.95
CA VAL A 114 -1.02 -18.41 -8.12
C VAL A 114 -2.17 -18.75 -7.18
N PRO A 115 -1.97 -18.71 -5.85
CA PRO A 115 -3.06 -18.94 -4.91
C PRO A 115 -4.18 -18.00 -5.32
N THR A 116 -5.35 -18.57 -5.61
CA THR A 116 -6.53 -17.80 -5.99
C THR A 116 -6.79 -16.83 -4.86
N VAL A 117 -6.52 -15.54 -5.09
CA VAL A 117 -6.92 -14.46 -4.21
C VAL A 117 -8.42 -14.65 -4.02
N THR A 118 -8.83 -14.98 -2.79
CA THR A 118 -10.24 -15.22 -2.51
C THR A 118 -11.00 -13.92 -2.71
N ASP A 119 -12.28 -14.00 -3.10
CA ASP A 119 -13.10 -12.80 -3.35
C ASP A 119 -13.15 -11.87 -2.12
N GLU A 120 -12.99 -12.42 -0.92
CA GLU A 120 -12.84 -11.70 0.36
C GLU A 120 -11.61 -10.75 0.37
N ASP A 121 -10.45 -11.21 -0.12
CA ASP A 121 -9.22 -10.39 -0.20
C ASP A 121 -9.37 -9.27 -1.25
N TYR A 122 -10.14 -9.51 -2.32
CA TYR A 122 -10.44 -8.53 -3.36
C TYR A 122 -11.46 -7.46 -2.94
N LEU A 123 -12.44 -7.85 -2.11
CA LEU A 123 -13.48 -6.95 -1.60
C LEU A 123 -12.94 -5.96 -0.55
N TYR A 124 -11.92 -6.35 0.23
CA TYR A 124 -11.29 -5.45 1.20
C TYR A 124 -10.48 -4.33 0.54
N TYR A 125 -9.86 -4.60 -0.63
CA TYR A 125 -9.13 -3.61 -1.43
C TYR A 125 -10.05 -2.59 -2.13
N LYS A 126 -11.32 -2.95 -2.36
CA LYS A 126 -12.26 -2.19 -3.20
C LYS A 126 -12.88 -0.95 -2.58
N THR A 127 -12.67 -0.67 -1.29
CA THR A 127 -13.37 0.46 -0.65
C THR A 127 -12.78 1.84 -0.99
N TYR A 128 -11.66 1.89 -1.75
CA TYR A 128 -11.00 3.15 -2.10
C TYR A 128 -10.49 3.30 -3.54
N ASP A 129 -10.69 2.31 -4.39
CA ASP A 129 -10.40 2.45 -5.82
C ASP A 129 -11.70 2.66 -6.58
N ASP A 130 -11.87 3.89 -7.09
CA ASP A 130 -12.84 4.22 -8.13
C ASP A 130 -12.70 3.16 -9.25
N PRO A 131 -13.72 2.32 -9.49
CA PRO A 131 -13.67 1.25 -10.48
C PRO A 131 -13.29 1.75 -11.88
N ASP A 132 -13.57 3.01 -12.18
CA ASP A 132 -13.25 3.63 -13.46
C ASP A 132 -11.75 3.91 -13.60
N LEU A 133 -11.04 4.16 -12.49
CA LEU A 133 -9.61 4.45 -12.48
C LEU A 133 -8.77 3.18 -12.71
N LEU A 134 -9.20 2.05 -12.14
CA LEU A 134 -8.59 0.74 -12.40
C LEU A 134 -8.83 0.30 -13.86
N LYS A 135 -10.04 0.54 -14.38
CA LYS A 135 -10.37 0.24 -15.78
C LYS A 135 -9.54 1.08 -16.75
N ASP A 136 -9.34 2.35 -16.46
CA ASP A 136 -8.48 3.24 -17.25
C ASP A 136 -7.01 2.79 -17.22
N TYR A 137 -6.49 2.43 -16.05
CA TYR A 137 -5.12 1.91 -15.91
C TYR A 137 -4.90 0.61 -16.69
N LEU A 138 -5.82 -0.35 -16.58
CA LEU A 138 -5.74 -1.62 -17.31
C LEU A 138 -5.82 -1.42 -18.83
N ASN A 139 -6.68 -0.52 -19.30
CA ASN A 139 -6.76 -0.17 -20.72
C ASN A 139 -5.45 0.45 -21.22
N LYS A 140 -4.81 1.33 -20.44
CA LYS A 140 -3.51 1.92 -20.79
C LYS A 140 -2.41 0.88 -20.89
N ILE A 141 -2.36 -0.11 -19.99
CA ILE A 141 -1.42 -1.23 -20.08
C ILE A 141 -1.63 -2.02 -21.37
N LEU A 142 -2.89 -2.36 -21.71
CA LEU A 142 -3.20 -3.12 -22.92
C LEU A 142 -2.74 -2.40 -24.19
N ILE A 143 -2.95 -1.08 -24.25
CA ILE A 143 -2.53 -0.23 -25.36
C ILE A 143 -1.01 -0.22 -25.50
N VAL A 144 -0.28 -0.04 -24.39
CA VAL A 144 1.19 -0.03 -24.40
C VAL A 144 1.73 -1.39 -24.85
N HIS A 145 1.16 -2.49 -24.35
CA HIS A 145 1.55 -3.84 -24.75
C HIS A 145 1.31 -4.08 -26.25
N GLN A 146 0.15 -3.67 -26.77
CA GLN A 146 -0.16 -3.81 -28.20
C GLN A 146 0.76 -2.96 -29.08
N ALA A 147 1.12 -1.75 -28.63
CA ALA A 147 2.08 -0.89 -29.31
C ALA A 147 3.48 -1.54 -29.32
N GLN A 148 3.93 -2.11 -28.21
CA GLN A 148 5.21 -2.83 -28.12
C GLN A 148 5.25 -4.06 -29.03
N LEU A 149 4.16 -4.84 -29.10
CA LEU A 149 4.03 -5.98 -30.01
C LEU A 149 4.10 -5.53 -31.48
N THR A 150 3.38 -4.47 -31.84
CA THR A 150 3.42 -3.90 -33.19
C THR A 150 4.83 -3.40 -33.56
N ILE A 151 5.52 -2.74 -32.63
CA ILE A 151 6.92 -2.30 -32.82
C ILE A 151 7.86 -3.49 -32.98
N ALA A 152 7.68 -4.57 -32.21
CA ALA A 152 8.49 -5.77 -32.33
C ALA A 152 8.25 -6.48 -33.67
N GLN A 153 7.00 -6.60 -34.11
CA GLN A 153 6.61 -7.21 -35.38
C GLN A 153 7.12 -6.42 -36.58
N THR A 154 7.05 -5.09 -36.55
CA THR A 154 7.59 -4.23 -37.62
C THR A 154 9.12 -4.30 -37.70
N LYS A 155 9.82 -4.39 -36.56
CA LYS A 155 11.28 -4.60 -36.52
C LYS A 155 11.72 -5.98 -37.01
N LEU A 156 10.89 -7.00 -36.83
CA LEU A 156 11.14 -8.37 -37.32
C LEU A 156 10.79 -8.50 -38.82
N GLY A 157 9.71 -7.87 -39.29
CA GLY A 157 9.28 -7.88 -40.69
C GLY A 157 10.26 -7.21 -41.65
N HIS A 158 11.02 -6.20 -41.19
CA HIS A 158 12.05 -5.54 -42.01
C HIS A 158 13.34 -6.36 -42.22
N ARG A 159 13.49 -7.54 -41.59
CA ARG A 159 14.67 -8.41 -41.78
C ARG A 159 14.48 -9.55 -42.77
N CYS A 160 13.26 -9.77 -43.28
CA CYS A 160 12.95 -10.94 -44.11
C CYS A 160 12.91 -10.67 -45.63
N ASP A 161 12.94 -9.41 -46.08
CA ASP A 161 12.75 -9.07 -47.50
C ASP A 161 14.04 -8.84 -48.31
N ASN A 162 15.24 -8.96 -47.72
CA ASN A 162 16.52 -8.72 -48.42
C ASN A 162 17.29 -10.03 -48.71
N GLY A 163 16.64 -11.02 -49.32
CA GLY A 163 17.23 -12.35 -49.48
C GLY A 163 16.96 -13.11 -50.78
N ASN A 164 16.40 -12.50 -51.84
CA ASN A 164 16.32 -13.19 -53.13
C ASN A 164 16.21 -12.21 -54.32
N GLU A 165 17.35 -11.80 -54.88
CA GLU A 165 17.40 -11.29 -56.26
C GLU A 165 17.86 -12.43 -57.18
N PRO A 166 17.08 -12.79 -58.22
CA PRO A 166 17.52 -13.76 -59.21
C PRO A 166 18.39 -13.09 -60.28
N GLY A 167 19.66 -13.51 -60.38
CA GLY A 167 20.60 -13.18 -61.45
C GLY A 167 21.49 -14.38 -61.76
#